data_AF-A0A447JET9-F1
#
_entry.id   AF-A0A447JET9-F1
#
_cell.length_a   1.000
_cell.length_b   1.000
_cell.length_c   1.000
_cell.angle_alpha   90.00
_cell.angle_beta   90.00
_cell.angle_gamma   90.00
#
_symmetry.space_group_name_H-M   'P 1'
#
loop_
_entity.id
_entity.type
_entity.pdbx_description
1 polymer ?
#
loop_
_entity_poly.entity_id
_entity_poly.type
_entity_poly.pdbx_seq_one_letter_code
_entity_poly.pdbx_strand_id
1 'polypeptide(L)'
;MPDTHLGRLLQFKAWGLPVSDRVTLCDSPQAVLDFYHNVEKDRPTLGFDIDGVVIKVNSLALQEQLGFVARAPRWAVAFKFPAQEQMTFVRDVEFQVGRTGAITPVARLEPVQVAGVLVSNATLHNADEIERLGLRIGDKVVIRRAGDVIPQVVNVVLSERPEETRPIVFPTHCPVCGSDVERVEGEAVTRCTGGLICGAQRKESLKTFCVAPGDGCRRDGR
;
A
#
# COMPACT_ATOMS: atom_id res chain seq x y z
N MET A 1 -12.97 5.26 -35.59
CA MET A 1 -13.23 5.32 -34.13
C MET A 1 -13.34 6.77 -33.72
N PRO A 2 -14.22 7.12 -32.76
CA PRO A 2 -14.30 8.49 -32.23
C PRO A 2 -12.95 9.01 -31.72
N ASP A 3 -12.78 10.34 -31.78
CA ASP A 3 -11.60 11.11 -31.40
C ASP A 3 -11.59 11.53 -29.91
N THR A 4 -12.64 11.19 -29.18
CA THR A 4 -12.76 11.38 -27.73
C THR A 4 -12.76 10.04 -26.98
N HIS A 5 -12.22 10.04 -25.76
CA HIS A 5 -12.22 8.87 -24.90
C HIS A 5 -13.65 8.41 -24.56
N LEU A 6 -14.53 9.35 -24.17
CA LEU A 6 -15.94 9.03 -23.94
C LEU A 6 -16.62 8.47 -25.20
N GLY A 7 -16.38 9.06 -26.37
CA GLY A 7 -16.95 8.57 -27.62
C GLY A 7 -16.56 7.11 -27.89
N ARG A 8 -15.31 6.72 -27.60
CA ARG A 8 -14.87 5.32 -27.71
C ARG A 8 -15.55 4.41 -26.69
N LEU A 9 -15.75 4.85 -25.44
CA LEU A 9 -16.49 4.09 -24.43
C LEU A 9 -17.95 3.85 -24.85
N LEU A 10 -18.62 4.88 -25.37
CA LEU A 10 -19.99 4.73 -25.89
C LEU A 10 -20.06 3.80 -27.10
N GLN A 11 -19.06 3.85 -27.99
CA GLN A 11 -18.96 2.92 -29.12
C GLN A 11 -18.79 1.47 -28.64
N PHE A 12 -17.99 1.24 -27.59
CA PHE A 12 -17.86 -0.08 -26.97
C PHE A 12 -19.18 -0.56 -26.37
N LYS A 13 -19.91 0.32 -25.68
CA LYS A 13 -21.25 0.01 -25.16
C LYS A 13 -22.21 -0.40 -26.29
N ALA A 14 -22.18 0.32 -27.43
CA ALA A 14 -22.98 -0.01 -28.61
C ALA A 14 -22.61 -1.37 -29.24
N TRP A 15 -21.37 -1.82 -29.06
CA TRP A 15 -20.92 -3.16 -29.49
C TRP A 15 -21.19 -4.26 -28.47
N GLY A 16 -21.85 -3.96 -27.35
CA GLY A 16 -22.23 -4.94 -26.32
C GLY A 16 -21.18 -5.16 -25.23
N LEU A 17 -20.12 -4.35 -25.17
CA LEU A 17 -19.18 -4.37 -24.05
C LEU A 17 -19.78 -3.66 -22.82
N PRO A 18 -19.56 -4.18 -21.61
CA PRO A 18 -20.04 -3.53 -20.38
C PRO A 18 -19.27 -2.23 -20.14
N VAL A 19 -20.01 -1.14 -19.96
CA VAL A 19 -19.46 0.19 -19.64
C VAL A 19 -20.26 0.75 -18.47
N SER A 20 -19.57 1.28 -17.47
CA SER A 20 -20.19 1.89 -16.29
C SER A 20 -21.12 3.03 -16.70
N ASP A 21 -22.30 3.10 -16.07
CA ASP A 21 -23.26 4.18 -16.29
C ASP A 21 -22.88 5.49 -15.58
N ARG A 22 -21.77 5.49 -14.83
CA ARG A 22 -21.27 6.64 -14.06
C ARG A 22 -20.14 7.40 -14.75
N VAL A 23 -19.89 7.15 -16.04
CA VAL A 23 -18.88 7.91 -16.80
C VAL A 23 -19.44 9.28 -17.15
N THR A 24 -18.77 10.35 -16.69
CA THR A 24 -19.26 11.73 -16.78
C THR A 24 -18.24 12.65 -17.43
N LEU A 25 -18.67 13.54 -18.34
CA LEU A 25 -17.85 14.66 -18.80
C LEU A 25 -17.89 15.79 -17.77
N CYS A 26 -16.71 16.29 -17.43
CA CYS A 26 -16.54 17.47 -16.61
C CYS A 26 -15.80 18.53 -17.43
N ASP A 27 -16.34 19.74 -17.48
CA ASP A 27 -15.81 20.88 -18.25
C ASP A 27 -14.92 21.81 -17.42
N SER A 28 -14.84 21.58 -16.11
CA SER A 28 -14.08 22.39 -15.17
C SER A 28 -13.52 21.54 -14.03
N PRO A 29 -12.44 22.00 -13.35
CA PRO A 29 -11.93 21.34 -12.14
C PRO A 29 -12.99 21.22 -11.03
N GLN A 30 -13.88 22.21 -10.90
CA GLN A 30 -14.97 22.15 -9.92
C GLN A 30 -15.95 21.02 -10.24
N ALA A 31 -16.36 20.86 -11.49
CA ALA A 31 -17.22 19.74 -11.89
C ALA A 31 -16.57 18.37 -11.60
N VAL A 32 -15.24 18.27 -11.74
CA VAL A 32 -14.50 17.06 -11.36
C VAL A 32 -14.55 16.80 -9.86
N LEU A 33 -14.39 17.84 -9.03
CA LEU A 33 -14.50 17.73 -7.57
C LEU A 33 -15.92 17.36 -7.11
N ASP A 34 -16.93 17.97 -7.72
CA ASP A 34 -18.33 17.67 -7.44
C ASP A 34 -18.65 16.21 -7.80
N PHE A 35 -18.16 15.73 -8.95
CA PHE A 35 -18.26 14.32 -9.33
C PHE A 35 -17.56 13.42 -8.30
N TYR A 36 -16.34 13.76 -7.88
CA TYR A 36 -15.60 13.02 -6.87
C TYR A 36 -16.39 12.89 -5.56
N HIS A 37 -16.92 13.98 -5.01
CA HIS A 37 -17.68 13.96 -3.76
C HIS A 37 -19.00 13.21 -3.87
N ASN A 38 -19.67 13.29 -5.03
CA ASN A 38 -20.87 12.52 -5.28
C ASN A 38 -20.58 11.00 -5.31
N VAL A 39 -19.50 10.58 -5.98
CA VAL A 39 -19.09 9.17 -5.99
C VAL A 39 -18.64 8.71 -4.60
N GLU A 40 -17.94 9.56 -3.84
CA GLU A 40 -17.54 9.27 -2.46
C GLU A 40 -18.75 9.00 -1.56
N LYS A 41 -19.78 9.83 -1.66
CA LYS A 41 -21.04 9.68 -0.93
C LYS A 41 -21.81 8.42 -1.32
N ASP A 42 -21.84 8.13 -2.61
CA ASP A 42 -22.56 6.96 -3.15
C ASP A 42 -21.80 5.64 -2.96
N ARG A 43 -20.50 5.69 -2.61
CA ARG A 43 -19.61 4.54 -2.49
C ARG A 43 -20.22 3.33 -1.76
N PRO A 44 -20.89 3.47 -0.60
CA PRO A 44 -21.47 2.33 0.10
C PRO A 44 -22.62 1.64 -0.65
N THR A 45 -23.21 2.29 -1.65
CA THR A 45 -24.41 1.82 -2.38
C THR A 45 -24.08 1.14 -3.71
N LEU A 46 -22.83 1.16 -4.15
CA LEU A 46 -22.44 0.70 -5.50
C LEU A 46 -22.55 -0.82 -5.68
N GLY A 47 -22.56 -1.59 -4.59
CA GLY A 47 -22.57 -3.06 -4.64
C GLY A 47 -21.23 -3.67 -5.06
N PHE A 48 -20.19 -2.85 -5.22
CA PHE A 48 -18.81 -3.24 -5.49
C PHE A 48 -17.85 -2.20 -4.91
N ASP A 49 -16.62 -2.60 -4.66
CA ASP A 49 -15.59 -1.72 -4.09
C ASP A 49 -14.92 -0.86 -5.18
N ILE A 50 -14.66 0.40 -4.82
CA ILE A 50 -13.83 1.34 -5.58
C ILE A 50 -12.87 2.05 -4.62
N ASP A 51 -11.69 2.43 -5.10
CA ASP A 51 -10.66 3.14 -4.32
C ASP A 51 -10.50 4.62 -4.71
N GLY A 52 -11.28 5.09 -5.68
CA GLY A 52 -11.26 6.47 -6.17
C GLY A 52 -11.99 6.63 -7.50
N VAL A 53 -11.70 7.74 -8.17
CA VAL A 53 -12.12 8.02 -9.56
C VAL A 53 -10.89 8.22 -10.44
N VAL A 54 -11.00 7.93 -11.74
CA VAL A 54 -9.94 8.20 -12.70
C VAL A 54 -10.34 9.38 -13.57
N ILE A 55 -9.55 10.45 -13.52
CA ILE A 55 -9.75 11.66 -14.31
C ILE A 55 -8.84 11.56 -15.54
N LYS A 56 -9.40 11.80 -16.73
CA LYS A 56 -8.68 11.70 -18.00
C LYS A 56 -9.00 12.90 -18.87
N VAL A 57 -8.01 13.44 -19.57
CA VAL A 57 -8.23 14.37 -20.68
C VAL A 57 -9.07 13.66 -21.75
N ASN A 58 -10.20 14.23 -22.18
CA ASN A 58 -11.12 13.52 -23.06
C ASN A 58 -10.66 13.47 -24.54
N SER A 59 -10.00 14.52 -25.04
CA SER A 59 -9.49 14.56 -26.42
C SER A 59 -8.28 13.64 -26.59
N LEU A 60 -8.34 12.73 -27.56
CA LEU A 60 -7.26 11.78 -27.81
C LEU A 60 -6.03 12.43 -28.45
N ALA A 61 -6.21 13.46 -29.27
CA ALA A 61 -5.10 14.23 -29.82
C ALA A 61 -4.27 14.89 -28.69
N LEU A 62 -4.94 15.41 -27.66
CA LEU A 62 -4.26 15.93 -26.47
C LEU A 62 -3.59 14.84 -25.64
N GLN A 63 -4.19 13.64 -25.54
CA GLN A 63 -3.54 12.51 -24.86
C GLN A 63 -2.23 12.11 -25.56
N GLU A 64 -2.26 12.02 -26.90
CA GLU A 64 -1.07 11.70 -27.72
C GLU A 64 0.02 12.77 -27.56
N GLN A 65 -0.37 14.06 -27.58
CA GLN A 65 0.57 15.16 -27.36
C GLN A 65 1.17 15.16 -25.95
N LEU A 66 0.38 14.86 -24.93
CA LEU A 66 0.86 14.82 -23.54
C LEU A 66 1.77 13.63 -23.27
N GLY A 67 1.49 12.48 -23.90
CA GLY A 67 2.32 11.28 -23.85
C GLY A 67 2.38 10.60 -22.49
N PHE A 68 3.47 9.87 -22.26
CA PHE A 68 3.68 8.99 -21.10
C PHE A 68 5.04 9.26 -20.44
N VAL A 69 5.11 9.03 -19.13
CA VAL A 69 6.37 8.80 -18.41
C VAL A 69 6.60 7.29 -18.27
N ALA A 70 7.76 6.87 -17.76
CA ALA A 70 8.20 5.45 -17.73
C ALA A 70 7.18 4.44 -17.17
N ARG A 71 6.23 4.87 -16.33
CA ARG A 71 5.24 3.98 -15.69
C ARG A 71 3.78 4.47 -15.75
N ALA A 72 3.48 5.63 -16.34
CA ALA A 72 2.14 6.22 -16.29
C ALA A 72 1.88 7.26 -17.42
N PRO A 73 0.60 7.45 -17.83
CA PRO A 73 0.22 8.55 -18.73
C PRO A 73 0.33 9.91 -18.05
N ARG A 74 0.61 10.97 -18.83
CA ARG A 74 0.61 12.37 -18.33
C ARG A 74 -0.78 13.03 -18.33
N TRP A 75 -1.75 12.40 -19.00
CA TRP A 75 -3.09 12.93 -19.25
C TRP A 75 -4.18 12.29 -18.39
N ALA A 76 -3.81 11.43 -17.45
CA ALA A 76 -4.74 10.79 -16.53
C ALA A 76 -4.16 10.68 -15.11
N VAL A 77 -5.04 10.75 -14.12
CA VAL A 77 -4.71 10.57 -12.70
C VAL A 77 -5.79 9.78 -11.99
N ALA A 78 -5.38 8.88 -11.09
CA ALA A 78 -6.29 8.23 -10.15
C ALA A 78 -6.43 9.13 -8.91
N PHE A 79 -7.60 9.75 -8.74
CA PHE A 79 -7.92 10.55 -7.58
C PHE A 79 -8.58 9.65 -6.53
N LYS A 80 -7.77 9.19 -5.58
CA LYS A 80 -8.18 8.22 -4.56
C LYS A 80 -8.99 8.84 -3.44
N PHE A 81 -9.96 8.09 -2.93
CA PHE A 81 -10.67 8.45 -1.69
C PHE A 81 -9.72 8.46 -0.48
N PRO A 82 -10.07 9.17 0.60
CA PRO A 82 -9.34 9.05 1.85
C PRO A 82 -9.28 7.57 2.26
N ALA A 83 -8.10 7.17 2.72
CA ALA A 83 -7.93 5.83 3.25
C ALA A 83 -8.90 5.62 4.41
N GLN A 84 -9.51 4.44 4.49
CA GLN A 84 -10.32 4.11 5.65
C GLN A 84 -9.38 3.85 6.83
N GLU A 85 -9.66 4.55 7.93
CA GLU A 85 -8.93 4.42 9.18
C GLU A 85 -9.76 3.63 10.18
N GLN A 86 -9.08 2.80 10.97
CA GLN A 86 -9.69 2.02 12.05
C GLN A 86 -8.74 2.00 13.23
N MET A 87 -9.31 1.85 14.43
CA MET A 87 -8.52 1.71 15.65
C MET A 87 -8.41 0.24 16.03
N THR A 88 -7.22 -0.15 16.47
CA THR A 88 -6.98 -1.50 17.01
C THR A 88 -5.81 -1.46 18.01
N PHE A 89 -5.53 -2.58 18.68
CA PHE A 89 -4.42 -2.70 19.64
C PHE A 89 -3.22 -3.39 19.01
N VAL A 90 -2.02 -2.95 19.36
CA VAL A 90 -0.76 -3.66 19.03
C VAL A 90 -0.54 -4.77 20.04
N ARG A 91 -0.62 -6.02 19.59
CA ARG A 91 -0.38 -7.21 20.42
C ARG A 91 1.09 -7.54 20.56
N ASP A 92 1.84 -7.40 19.47
CA ASP A 92 3.27 -7.67 19.45
C ASP A 92 3.95 -6.94 18.27
N VAL A 93 5.28 -6.95 18.24
CA VAL A 93 6.06 -6.48 17.09
C VAL A 93 7.09 -7.54 16.70
N GLU A 94 7.03 -7.97 15.45
CA GLU A 94 7.99 -8.90 14.88
C GLU A 94 8.96 -8.18 13.95
N PHE A 95 10.18 -8.71 13.85
CA PHE A 95 11.23 -8.16 13.00
C PHE A 95 11.51 -9.09 11.83
N GLN A 96 11.12 -8.66 10.64
CA GLN A 96 11.31 -9.43 9.41
C GLN A 96 12.62 -9.05 8.73
N VAL A 97 13.40 -10.04 8.30
CA VAL A 97 14.67 -9.82 7.61
C VAL A 97 14.44 -9.98 6.11
N GLY A 98 14.60 -8.87 5.38
CA GLY A 98 14.47 -8.82 3.93
C GLY A 98 15.71 -9.34 3.20
N ARG A 99 15.62 -9.37 1.86
CA ARG A 99 16.67 -9.84 0.95
C ARG A 99 18.03 -9.20 1.19
N THR A 100 18.06 -7.88 1.36
CA THR A 100 19.29 -7.08 1.54
C THR A 100 19.73 -7.03 3.00
N GLY A 101 19.17 -7.88 3.86
CA GLY A 101 19.39 -7.86 5.31
C GLY A 101 18.59 -6.80 6.05
N ALA A 102 17.84 -5.93 5.37
CA ALA A 102 16.97 -4.93 6.00
C ALA A 102 16.03 -5.58 7.01
N ILE A 103 16.05 -5.07 8.25
CA ILE A 103 15.20 -5.53 9.35
C ILE A 103 14.01 -4.59 9.44
N THR A 104 12.84 -5.09 9.02
CA THR A 104 11.60 -4.34 9.00
C THR A 104 10.72 -4.73 10.19
N PRO A 105 10.37 -3.79 11.08
CA PRO A 105 9.42 -4.04 12.15
C PRO A 105 7.99 -4.13 11.60
N VAL A 106 7.25 -5.14 12.05
CA VAL A 106 5.86 -5.41 11.67
C VAL A 106 5.01 -5.55 12.92
N ALA A 107 4.03 -4.68 13.09
CA ALA A 107 3.07 -4.75 14.19
C ALA A 107 2.10 -5.92 13.96
N ARG A 108 1.97 -6.79 14.96
CA ARG A 108 0.87 -7.74 15.11
C ARG A 108 -0.27 -7.03 15.81
N LEU A 109 -1.42 -6.98 15.17
CA LEU A 109 -2.57 -6.21 15.61
C LEU A 109 -3.68 -7.14 16.11
N GLU A 110 -4.50 -6.64 17.02
CA GLU A 110 -5.81 -7.26 17.25
C GLU A 110 -6.59 -7.20 15.92
N PRO A 111 -7.16 -8.33 15.44
CA PRO A 111 -7.81 -8.36 14.13
C PRO A 111 -8.95 -7.34 14.03
N VAL A 112 -8.92 -6.51 12.98
CA VAL A 112 -9.91 -5.46 12.74
C VAL A 112 -10.29 -5.41 11.25
N GLN A 113 -11.56 -5.15 10.94
CA GLN A 113 -11.99 -4.96 9.55
C GLN A 113 -11.68 -3.54 9.07
N VAL A 114 -10.90 -3.42 8.00
CA VAL A 114 -10.59 -2.14 7.33
C VAL A 114 -10.90 -2.26 5.84
N ALA A 115 -11.84 -1.47 5.35
CA ALA A 115 -12.29 -1.53 3.94
C ALA A 115 -12.65 -2.96 3.49
N GLY A 116 -13.49 -3.64 4.27
CA GLY A 116 -14.01 -4.98 3.96
C GLY A 116 -13.03 -6.14 4.12
N VAL A 117 -11.78 -5.89 4.53
CA VAL A 117 -10.77 -6.94 4.73
C VAL A 117 -10.33 -6.99 6.19
N LEU A 118 -10.13 -8.21 6.71
CA LEU A 118 -9.58 -8.43 8.03
C LEU A 118 -8.08 -8.13 8.02
N VAL A 119 -7.66 -7.12 8.78
CA VAL A 119 -6.27 -6.72 8.97
C VAL A 119 -5.79 -7.18 10.34
N SER A 120 -4.68 -7.91 10.37
CA SER A 120 -4.01 -8.34 11.60
C SER A 120 -2.54 -7.93 11.67
N ASN A 121 -2.03 -7.25 10.63
CA ASN A 121 -0.63 -6.84 10.54
C ASN A 121 -0.51 -5.46 9.91
N ALA A 122 0.42 -4.64 10.38
CA ALA A 122 0.79 -3.38 9.75
C ALA A 122 2.30 -3.16 9.77
N THR A 123 2.84 -2.55 8.71
CA THR A 123 4.26 -2.17 8.70
C THR A 123 4.51 -0.98 9.63
N LEU A 124 5.65 -1.00 10.31
CA LEU A 124 6.16 0.11 11.12
C LEU A 124 7.36 0.80 10.44
N HIS A 125 7.66 0.45 9.19
CA HIS A 125 8.73 0.98 8.35
C HIS A 125 10.16 0.75 8.90
N ASN A 126 10.55 1.39 9.99
CA ASN A 126 11.89 1.34 10.57
C ASN A 126 11.90 1.78 12.05
N ALA A 127 13.09 1.85 12.66
CA ALA A 127 13.26 2.24 14.07
C ALA A 127 12.88 3.69 14.34
N ASP A 128 13.24 4.60 13.42
CA ASP A 128 12.94 6.04 13.58
C ASP A 128 11.44 6.29 13.61
N GLU A 129 10.68 5.55 12.81
CA GLU A 129 9.23 5.68 12.77
C GLU A 129 8.57 5.19 14.06
N ILE A 130 9.08 4.11 14.67
CA ILE A 130 8.62 3.66 15.99
C ILE A 130 8.89 4.71 17.06
N GLU A 131 10.06 5.34 17.03
CA GLU A 131 10.43 6.42 17.95
C GLU A 131 9.57 7.67 17.72
N ARG A 132 9.38 8.08 16.46
CA ARG A 132 8.52 9.22 16.07
C ARG A 132 7.08 9.03 16.54
N LEU A 133 6.54 7.81 16.40
CA LEU A 133 5.21 7.45 16.87
C LEU A 133 5.13 7.31 18.39
N GLY A 134 6.27 7.12 19.07
CA GLY A 134 6.34 6.79 20.49
C GLY A 134 5.62 5.48 20.80
N LEU A 135 5.64 4.53 19.86
CA LEU A 135 4.82 3.32 19.90
C LEU A 135 5.33 2.30 20.92
N ARG A 136 4.40 1.67 21.64
CA ARG A 136 4.64 0.57 22.59
C ARG A 136 3.73 -0.60 22.28
N ILE A 137 4.17 -1.81 22.62
CA ILE A 137 3.32 -3.00 22.57
C ILE A 137 2.23 -2.86 23.65
N GLY A 138 0.99 -3.08 23.26
CA GLY A 138 -0.22 -2.81 24.06
C GLY A 138 -0.95 -1.53 23.68
N ASP A 139 -0.33 -0.64 22.91
CA ASP A 139 -0.96 0.62 22.51
C ASP A 139 -2.18 0.42 21.61
N LYS A 140 -3.16 1.31 21.78
CA LYS A 140 -4.21 1.54 20.79
C LYS A 140 -3.65 2.43 19.67
N VAL A 141 -3.79 1.99 18.44
CA VAL A 141 -3.27 2.65 17.25
C VAL A 141 -4.38 2.89 16.23
N VAL A 142 -4.23 3.98 15.48
CA VAL A 142 -4.99 4.19 14.24
C VAL A 142 -4.22 3.54 13.12
N ILE A 143 -4.86 2.65 12.39
CA ILE A 143 -4.32 2.05 11.17
C ILE A 143 -5.09 2.55 9.97
N ARG A 144 -4.38 2.73 8.86
CA ARG A 144 -4.97 3.08 7.58
C ARG A 144 -4.64 2.04 6.53
N ARG A 145 -5.59 1.83 5.62
CA ARG A 145 -5.38 1.05 4.40
C ARG A 145 -5.78 1.87 3.19
N ALA A 146 -4.87 1.97 2.21
CA ALA A 146 -5.11 2.66 0.96
C ALA A 146 -5.26 1.64 -0.18
N GLY A 147 -6.50 1.29 -0.55
CA GLY A 147 -6.77 0.27 -1.57
C GLY A 147 -6.18 -1.09 -1.19
N ASP A 148 -5.56 -1.79 -2.15
CA ASP A 148 -4.93 -3.10 -1.95
C ASP A 148 -3.50 -3.06 -1.35
N VAL A 149 -3.10 -1.92 -0.77
CA VAL A 149 -1.74 -1.71 -0.24
C VAL A 149 -1.63 -2.18 1.21
N ILE A 150 -0.40 -2.55 1.61
CA ILE A 150 -0.01 -2.97 2.97
C ILE A 150 -0.51 -1.95 4.01
N PRO A 151 -1.25 -2.38 5.04
CA PRO A 151 -1.72 -1.52 6.13
C PRO A 151 -0.56 -0.84 6.87
N GLN A 152 -0.79 0.39 7.32
CA GLN A 152 0.21 1.20 8.02
C GLN A 152 -0.38 1.80 9.29
N VAL A 153 0.45 1.90 10.34
CA VAL A 153 0.11 2.64 11.56
C VAL A 153 0.26 4.14 11.29
N VAL A 154 -0.78 4.92 11.58
CA VAL A 154 -0.82 6.37 11.38
C VAL A 154 -0.31 7.10 12.62
N ASN A 155 -0.88 6.77 13.77
CA ASN A 155 -0.57 7.37 15.06
C ASN A 155 -1.00 6.46 16.21
N VAL A 156 -0.43 6.73 17.38
CA VAL A 156 -0.85 6.15 18.66
C VAL A 156 -1.95 7.01 19.27
N VAL A 157 -2.97 6.37 19.85
CA VAL A 157 -4.01 7.05 20.63
C VAL A 157 -3.52 7.18 22.07
N LEU A 158 -2.64 8.16 22.32
CA LEU A 158 -1.95 8.34 23.61
C LEU A 158 -2.92 8.55 24.79
N SER A 159 -4.08 9.14 24.55
CA SER A 159 -5.12 9.35 25.57
C SER A 159 -5.76 8.04 26.07
N GLU A 160 -5.63 6.95 25.31
CA GLU A 160 -6.17 5.63 25.65
C GLU A 160 -5.05 4.60 25.87
N ARG A 161 -3.83 5.06 26.16
CA ARG A 161 -2.70 4.18 26.43
C ARG A 161 -2.95 3.40 27.73
N PRO A 162 -2.96 2.05 27.69
CA PRO A 162 -3.06 1.24 28.91
C PRO A 162 -1.84 1.45 29.82
N GLU A 163 -2.01 1.19 31.13
CA GLU A 163 -0.90 1.25 32.09
C GLU A 163 0.17 0.20 31.79
N GLU A 164 -0.25 -1.01 31.38
CA GLU A 164 0.64 -2.13 31.06
C GLU A 164 1.04 -2.11 29.58
N THR A 165 2.07 -1.33 29.23
CA THR A 165 2.66 -1.32 27.88
C THR A 165 4.15 -1.63 27.90
N ARG A 166 4.65 -2.32 26.86
CA ARG A 166 6.07 -2.71 26.75
C ARG A 166 6.77 -1.90 25.65
N PRO A 167 7.98 -1.35 25.89
CA PRO A 167 8.74 -0.68 24.85
C PRO A 167 9.10 -1.65 23.73
N ILE A 168 9.12 -1.17 22.49
CA ILE A 168 9.60 -1.95 21.35
C ILE A 168 11.14 -1.85 21.33
N VAL A 169 11.82 -2.98 21.48
CA VAL A 169 13.28 -3.05 21.46
C VAL A 169 13.73 -3.63 20.12
N PHE A 170 14.48 -2.85 19.36
CA PHE A 170 15.08 -3.35 18.12
C PHE A 170 16.12 -4.43 18.41
N PRO A 171 16.16 -5.50 17.60
CA PRO A 171 17.09 -6.59 17.82
C PRO A 171 18.54 -6.14 17.56
N THR A 172 19.43 -6.44 18.50
CA THR A 172 20.89 -6.26 18.35
C THR A 172 21.54 -7.37 17.52
N HIS A 173 20.88 -8.52 17.44
CA HIS A 173 21.29 -9.67 16.64
C HIS A 173 20.15 -10.11 15.73
N CYS A 174 20.49 -10.58 14.53
CA CYS A 174 19.51 -10.98 13.53
C CYS A 174 18.63 -12.11 14.07
N PRO A 175 17.29 -11.97 14.07
CA PRO A 175 16.39 -12.97 14.63
C PRO A 175 16.37 -14.29 13.84
N VAL A 176 17.03 -14.33 12.67
CA VAL A 176 17.08 -15.51 11.79
C VAL A 176 18.43 -16.24 11.87
N CYS A 177 19.54 -15.51 11.85
CA CYS A 177 20.88 -16.11 11.78
C CYS A 177 21.81 -15.77 12.94
N GLY A 178 21.35 -14.95 13.89
CA GLY A 178 22.13 -14.54 15.06
C GLY A 178 23.31 -13.60 14.78
N SER A 179 23.60 -13.28 13.53
CA SER A 179 24.65 -12.32 13.16
C SER A 179 24.35 -10.92 13.67
N ASP A 180 25.39 -10.10 13.79
CA ASP A 180 25.25 -8.72 14.22
C ASP A 180 24.32 -7.91 13.31
N VAL A 181 23.68 -6.94 13.94
CA VAL A 181 22.80 -6.00 13.28
C VAL A 181 23.47 -4.63 13.33
N GLU A 182 23.66 -4.04 12.16
CA GLU A 182 24.27 -2.72 12.02
C GLU A 182 23.26 -1.71 11.49
N ARG A 183 23.41 -0.47 11.96
CA ARG A 183 22.74 0.68 11.40
C ARG A 183 23.81 1.70 11.06
N VAL A 184 24.06 1.89 9.77
CA VAL A 184 25.05 2.85 9.28
C VAL A 184 24.60 4.26 9.65
N GLU A 185 25.53 5.08 10.12
CA GLU A 185 25.26 6.47 10.48
C GLU A 185 24.69 7.24 9.27
N GLY A 186 23.53 7.89 9.47
CA GLY A 186 22.79 8.57 8.41
C GLY A 186 21.78 7.70 7.64
N GLU A 187 21.72 6.39 7.87
CA GLU A 187 20.69 5.51 7.30
C GLU A 187 19.57 5.20 8.30
N ALA A 188 18.32 5.21 7.81
CA ALA A 188 17.14 4.83 8.60
C ALA A 188 17.00 3.30 8.75
N VAL A 189 17.65 2.52 7.89
CA VAL A 189 17.44 1.08 7.78
C VAL A 189 18.51 0.32 8.54
N THR A 190 18.07 -0.43 9.54
CA THR A 190 18.87 -1.40 10.28
C THR A 190 19.02 -2.70 9.48
N ARG A 191 20.23 -3.25 9.35
CA ARG A 191 20.52 -4.43 8.51
C ARG A 191 21.28 -5.52 9.25
N CYS A 192 20.95 -6.77 8.89
CA CYS A 192 21.72 -7.96 9.26
C CYS A 192 23.01 -8.05 8.43
N THR A 193 24.16 -8.13 9.09
CA THR A 193 25.50 -8.28 8.46
C THR A 193 25.79 -9.69 7.97
N GLY A 194 24.99 -10.68 8.39
CA GLY A 194 25.17 -12.09 8.09
C GLY A 194 25.11 -12.52 6.62
N GLY A 195 24.85 -11.59 5.68
CA GLY A 195 24.95 -11.80 4.23
C GLY A 195 24.50 -13.18 3.74
N LEU A 196 25.45 -13.93 3.16
CA LEU A 196 25.22 -15.27 2.62
C LEU A 196 24.94 -16.35 3.67
N ILE A 197 25.36 -16.16 4.92
CA ILE A 197 25.07 -17.09 6.02
C ILE A 197 23.58 -16.98 6.40
N CYS A 198 23.02 -15.77 6.32
CA CYS A 198 21.63 -15.52 6.67
C CYS A 198 20.65 -16.28 5.76
N GLY A 199 19.91 -17.23 6.37
CA GLY A 199 18.89 -18.01 5.66
C GLY A 199 17.77 -17.16 5.07
N ALA A 200 17.38 -16.05 5.74
CA ALA A 200 16.36 -15.14 5.23
C ALA A 200 16.83 -14.39 3.98
N GLN A 201 18.06 -13.85 4.00
CA GLN A 201 18.63 -13.15 2.83
C GLN A 201 18.73 -14.08 1.62
N ARG A 202 19.20 -15.33 1.83
CA ARG A 202 19.24 -16.36 0.76
C ARG A 202 17.85 -16.70 0.24
N LYS A 203 16.89 -16.98 1.12
CA LYS A 203 15.52 -17.36 0.73
C LYS A 203 14.83 -16.25 -0.05
N GLU A 204 14.91 -15.01 0.40
CA GLU A 204 14.31 -13.86 -0.29
C GLU A 204 15.04 -13.53 -1.60
N SER A 205 16.36 -13.72 -1.66
CA SER A 205 17.12 -13.58 -2.92
C SER A 205 16.66 -14.56 -3.98
N LEU A 206 16.49 -15.84 -3.59
CA LEU A 206 15.97 -16.88 -4.47
C LEU A 206 14.54 -16.61 -4.92
N LYS A 207 13.66 -16.15 -4.01
CA LYS A 207 12.29 -15.77 -4.37
C LYS A 207 12.28 -14.67 -5.44
N THR A 208 13.11 -13.63 -5.30
CA THR A 208 13.18 -12.58 -6.32
C THR A 208 13.76 -13.10 -7.63
N PHE A 209 14.80 -13.92 -7.58
CA PHE A 209 15.38 -14.53 -8.78
C PHE A 209 14.33 -15.34 -9.57
N CYS A 210 13.51 -16.15 -8.90
CA CYS A 210 12.46 -16.93 -9.55
C CYS A 210 11.27 -16.11 -10.07
N VAL A 211 11.11 -14.84 -9.66
CA VAL A 211 9.97 -13.98 -10.03
C VAL A 211 10.37 -12.90 -11.04
N ALA A 212 11.66 -12.73 -11.32
CA ALA A 212 12.13 -11.77 -12.32
C ALA A 212 11.62 -12.14 -13.73
N PRO A 213 11.06 -11.19 -14.50
CA PRO A 213 10.63 -11.45 -15.88
C PRO A 213 11.87 -11.65 -16.76
N GLY A 214 12.26 -12.91 -16.96
CA GLY A 214 13.39 -13.32 -17.79
C GLY A 214 13.79 -14.80 -17.65
N ASP A 215 13.72 -15.37 -16.45
CA ASP A 215 14.54 -16.57 -16.14
C ASP A 215 13.78 -17.89 -16.00
N GLY A 216 12.56 -17.99 -16.57
CA GLY A 216 11.94 -19.29 -16.87
C GLY A 216 11.69 -20.25 -15.69
N CYS A 217 11.77 -19.79 -14.44
CA CYS A 217 11.59 -20.63 -13.27
C CYS A 217 10.09 -20.83 -12.96
N ARG A 218 9.37 -21.54 -13.85
CA ARG A 218 8.03 -22.04 -13.55
C ARG A 218 8.14 -23.16 -12.52
N ARG A 219 7.35 -23.08 -11.45
CA ARG A 219 7.09 -24.22 -10.58
C ARG A 219 6.34 -25.28 -11.39
N ASP A 220 7.05 -26.30 -11.88
CA ASP A 220 6.41 -27.58 -12.18
C ASP A 220 6.09 -28.25 -10.83
N GLY A 221 4.91 -27.91 -10.31
CA GLY A 221 4.29 -28.63 -9.20
C GLY A 221 3.51 -29.81 -9.77
N ARG A 222 3.95 -31.03 -9.44
CA ARG A 222 3.10 -32.22 -9.46
C ARG A 222 1.94 -32.07 -8.48
#